data_AF-A0A179VAE5-F1
#
_entry.id   AF-A0A179VAE5-F1
#
_cell.length_a   1.000
_cell.length_b   1.000
_cell.length_c   1.000
_cell.angle_alpha   90.00
_cell.angle_beta   90.00
_cell.angle_gamma   90.00
#
_symmetry.space_group_name_H-M   'P 1'
#
loop_
_entity.id
_entity.type
_entity.pdbx_description
1 polymer ?
#
loop_
_entity_poly.entity_id
_entity_poly.type
_entity_poly.pdbx_seq_one_letter_code
_entity_poly.pdbx_strand_id
1 'polypeptide(L)'
;MTKGARRLLTVCAVLLGTVPTNSYPAAAQPPPGFPDFSGLPAVDADQYSSYTGHSFTTPDGLVCFGRGRFPYYSVGCAGTRVGSDRAILDMSTYARTDNLPATIYASPVAESATGVRPLPINHTIQMTADVVCAVLEPETTACALDSSSQTHGFVLSPERHWAF
;
A
#
# COMPACT_ATOMS: atom_id res chain seq x y z
N MET A 1 13.66 7.57 -80.50
CA MET A 1 13.58 8.16 -79.15
C MET A 1 12.58 7.35 -78.33
N THR A 2 13.08 6.34 -77.63
CA THR A 2 12.31 5.37 -76.85
C THR A 2 12.26 5.83 -75.39
N LYS A 3 11.07 6.08 -74.84
CA LYS A 3 10.86 6.30 -73.40
C LYS A 3 9.96 5.19 -72.86
N GLY A 4 10.55 4.33 -72.04
CA GLY A 4 9.88 3.27 -71.32
C GLY A 4 9.10 3.79 -70.12
N ALA A 5 8.06 3.05 -69.75
CA ALA A 5 7.36 3.21 -68.49
C ALA A 5 7.31 1.83 -67.82
N ARG A 6 8.32 1.54 -66.99
CA ARG A 6 8.37 0.37 -66.12
C ARG A 6 7.57 0.74 -64.87
N ARG A 7 6.37 0.16 -64.73
CA ARG A 7 5.54 0.28 -63.52
C ARG A 7 6.26 -0.39 -62.35
N LEU A 8 6.73 0.38 -61.37
CA LEU A 8 7.15 -0.14 -60.07
C LEU A 8 5.92 -0.31 -59.18
N LEU A 9 5.68 -1.55 -58.73
CA LEU A 9 4.77 -1.88 -57.64
C LEU A 9 5.52 -1.69 -56.32
N THR A 10 5.19 -0.64 -55.58
CA THR A 10 5.71 -0.41 -54.22
C THR A 10 4.85 -1.16 -53.23
N VAL A 11 5.39 -2.24 -52.64
CA VAL A 11 4.77 -2.99 -51.55
C VAL A 11 5.03 -2.22 -50.25
N CYS A 12 3.98 -1.64 -49.64
CA CYS A 12 4.05 -1.08 -48.29
C CYS A 12 4.08 -2.22 -47.25
N ALA A 13 5.25 -2.49 -46.69
CA ALA A 13 5.39 -3.34 -45.52
C ALA A 13 4.95 -2.55 -44.27
N VAL A 14 3.82 -2.94 -43.67
CA VAL A 14 3.37 -2.43 -42.37
C VAL A 14 4.23 -3.08 -41.29
N LEU A 15 5.18 -2.32 -40.75
CA LEU A 15 5.93 -2.69 -39.55
C LEU A 15 5.00 -2.53 -38.33
N LEU A 16 4.44 -3.65 -37.86
CA LEU A 16 3.79 -3.74 -36.57
C LEU A 16 4.87 -3.59 -35.48
N GLY A 17 5.01 -2.35 -34.98
CA GLY A 17 5.84 -2.07 -33.82
C GLY A 17 5.29 -2.78 -32.58
N THR A 18 6.04 -3.75 -32.08
CA THR A 18 5.81 -4.36 -30.77
C THR A 18 6.07 -3.29 -29.71
N VAL A 19 5.01 -2.79 -29.08
CA VAL A 19 5.13 -1.92 -27.91
C VAL A 19 5.72 -2.78 -26.78
N PRO A 20 6.89 -2.45 -26.21
CA PRO A 20 7.40 -3.17 -25.05
C PRO A 20 6.45 -2.89 -23.88
N THR A 21 5.64 -3.88 -23.50
CA THR A 21 4.97 -3.88 -22.21
C THR A 21 6.08 -4.01 -21.17
N ASN A 22 6.38 -2.94 -20.44
CA ASN A 22 7.20 -3.03 -19.23
C ASN A 22 6.42 -3.88 -18.23
N SER A 23 6.68 -5.19 -18.26
CA SER A 23 6.21 -6.12 -17.24
C SER A 23 7.07 -5.86 -16.00
N TYR A 24 6.60 -4.99 -15.12
CA TYR A 24 7.13 -4.93 -13.77
C TYR A 24 6.89 -6.31 -13.14
N PRO A 25 7.89 -6.91 -12.46
CA PRO A 25 7.64 -8.14 -11.72
C PRO A 25 6.49 -7.90 -10.75
N ALA A 26 5.49 -8.80 -10.78
CA ALA A 26 4.42 -8.75 -9.81
C ALA A 26 5.02 -8.90 -8.40
N ALA A 27 4.64 -8.01 -7.49
CA ALA A 27 5.01 -8.15 -6.09
C ALA A 27 4.56 -9.53 -5.58
N ALA A 28 5.37 -10.15 -4.71
CA ALA A 28 5.07 -11.47 -4.18
C ALA A 28 3.75 -11.43 -3.38
N GLN A 29 2.81 -12.32 -3.66
CA GLN A 29 1.48 -12.29 -3.02
C GLN A 29 1.59 -12.31 -1.47
N PRO A 30 0.70 -11.60 -0.75
CA PRO A 30 0.61 -11.70 0.71
C PRO A 30 0.48 -13.14 1.20
N PRO A 31 0.99 -13.48 2.40
CA PRO A 31 0.90 -14.83 2.93
C PRO A 31 -0.55 -15.25 3.22
N PRO A 32 -0.83 -16.57 3.25
CA PRO A 32 -2.17 -17.07 3.55
C PRO A 32 -2.74 -16.49 4.85
N GLY A 33 -3.99 -16.03 4.80
CA GLY A 33 -4.67 -15.41 5.95
C GLY A 33 -4.51 -13.89 6.03
N PHE A 34 -3.74 -13.26 5.14
CA PHE A 34 -3.86 -11.83 4.93
C PHE A 34 -5.23 -11.51 4.29
N PRO A 35 -5.94 -10.46 4.74
CA PRO A 35 -7.23 -10.12 4.15
C PRO A 35 -7.11 -9.72 2.68
N ASP A 36 -8.08 -10.16 1.87
CA ASP A 36 -8.15 -9.72 0.48
C ASP A 36 -8.76 -8.32 0.40
N PHE A 37 -8.01 -7.38 -0.17
CA PHE A 37 -8.47 -6.02 -0.42
C PHE A 37 -9.22 -5.90 -1.75
N SER A 38 -9.19 -6.95 -2.58
CA SER A 38 -9.84 -6.93 -3.89
C SER A 38 -11.34 -6.73 -3.74
N GLY A 39 -11.89 -5.80 -4.53
CA GLY A 39 -13.31 -5.46 -4.49
C GLY A 39 -13.74 -4.48 -3.40
N LEU A 40 -12.84 -4.06 -2.49
CA LEU A 40 -13.14 -3.00 -1.54
C LEU A 40 -13.08 -1.62 -2.22
N PRO A 41 -14.07 -0.73 -1.99
CA PRO A 41 -14.00 0.64 -2.46
C PRO A 41 -12.84 1.41 -1.80
N ALA A 42 -12.08 2.13 -2.62
CA ALA A 42 -11.06 3.06 -2.13
C ALA A 42 -11.67 4.43 -1.80
N VAL A 43 -11.26 5.01 -0.68
CA VAL A 43 -11.58 6.40 -0.36
C VAL A 43 -10.62 7.36 -1.07
N ASP A 44 -11.05 8.62 -1.18
CA ASP A 44 -10.17 9.72 -1.61
C ASP A 44 -9.17 10.06 -0.49
N ALA A 45 -7.89 9.69 -0.69
CA ALA A 45 -6.82 9.84 0.29
C ALA A 45 -6.53 11.31 0.67
N ASP A 46 -6.84 12.27 -0.21
CA ASP A 46 -6.61 13.71 0.05
C ASP A 46 -7.47 14.22 1.21
N GLN A 47 -8.62 13.58 1.45
CA GLN A 47 -9.52 13.88 2.57
C GLN A 47 -9.00 13.41 3.94
N TYR A 48 -7.89 12.67 3.92
CA TYR A 48 -7.21 12.08 5.09
C TYR A 48 -5.79 12.64 5.25
N SER A 49 -5.47 13.73 4.56
CA SER A 49 -4.18 14.40 4.68
C SER A 49 -3.92 14.89 6.11
N SER A 50 -2.67 14.79 6.52
CA SER A 50 -2.14 15.21 7.81
C SER A 50 -0.78 15.89 7.60
N TYR A 51 -0.26 16.57 8.63
CA TYR A 51 1.04 17.23 8.55
C TYR A 51 2.19 16.28 8.12
N THR A 52 2.09 14.99 8.45
CA THR A 52 3.15 14.02 8.20
C THR A 52 2.91 13.06 7.03
N GLY A 53 1.75 13.12 6.38
CA GLY A 53 1.32 12.19 5.33
C GLY A 53 -0.19 11.99 5.38
N HIS A 54 -0.67 10.76 5.43
CA HIS A 54 -2.10 10.46 5.59
C HIS A 54 -2.38 9.83 6.95
N SER A 55 -3.54 10.10 7.52
CA SER A 55 -3.97 9.53 8.79
C SER A 55 -5.47 9.27 8.82
N PHE A 56 -5.88 8.19 9.47
CA PHE A 56 -7.28 7.86 9.68
C PHE A 56 -7.52 7.26 11.05
N THR A 57 -8.75 7.32 11.52
CA THR A 57 -9.20 6.58 12.71
C THR A 57 -9.99 5.34 12.31
N THR A 58 -9.97 4.34 13.18
CA THR A 58 -10.74 3.10 13.01
C THR A 58 -11.89 3.05 14.02
N PRO A 59 -12.96 2.27 13.76
CA PRO A 59 -14.07 2.12 14.71
C PRO A 59 -13.64 1.56 16.07
N ASP A 60 -12.58 0.74 16.09
CA ASP A 60 -11.97 0.18 17.30
C ASP A 60 -11.05 1.16 18.05
N GLY A 61 -10.95 2.41 17.60
CA GLY A 61 -10.25 3.49 18.30
C GLY A 61 -8.75 3.55 18.04
N LEU A 62 -8.27 2.96 16.93
CA LEU A 62 -6.91 3.17 16.46
C LEU A 62 -6.81 4.50 15.70
N VAL A 63 -5.64 5.12 15.79
CA VAL A 63 -5.18 6.19 14.91
C VAL A 63 -4.07 5.61 14.05
N CYS A 64 -4.36 5.45 12.76
CA CYS A 64 -3.41 4.97 11.77
C CYS A 64 -2.78 6.13 11.01
N PHE A 65 -1.50 6.01 10.69
CA PHE A 65 -0.72 7.08 10.09
C PHE A 65 0.33 6.54 9.12
N GLY A 66 0.55 7.28 8.05
CA GLY A 66 1.69 7.16 7.15
C GLY A 66 2.55 8.40 7.31
N ARG A 67 3.82 8.22 7.67
CA ARG A 67 4.77 9.32 7.90
C ARG A 67 6.00 9.16 7.03
N GLY A 68 6.59 10.28 6.62
CA GLY A 68 7.91 10.31 5.99
C GLY A 68 7.89 10.11 4.47
N ARG A 69 9.07 9.88 3.89
CA ARG A 69 9.28 9.66 2.44
C ARG A 69 10.34 8.60 2.26
N PHE A 70 10.28 7.85 1.16
CA PHE A 70 11.31 6.87 0.79
C PHE A 70 12.74 7.46 0.95
N PRO A 71 13.68 6.77 1.64
CA PRO A 71 13.56 5.45 2.29
C PRO A 71 13.10 5.49 3.76
N TYR A 72 12.78 6.66 4.30
CA TYR A 72 12.39 6.89 5.70
C TYR A 72 10.89 7.14 5.84
N TYR A 73 10.06 6.14 5.52
CA TYR A 73 8.63 6.19 5.81
C TYR A 73 8.22 5.09 6.79
N SER A 74 7.19 5.38 7.59
CA SER A 74 6.61 4.46 8.57
C SER A 74 5.10 4.44 8.39
N VAL A 75 4.49 3.26 8.44
CA VAL A 75 3.03 3.12 8.46
C VAL A 75 2.64 2.30 9.68
N GLY A 76 1.77 2.84 10.54
CA GLY A 76 1.40 2.15 11.76
C GLY A 76 0.08 2.65 12.33
N CYS A 77 -0.39 1.99 13.39
CA CYS A 77 -1.61 2.34 14.09
C CYS A 77 -1.36 2.37 15.62
N ALA A 78 -1.96 3.33 16.33
CA ALA A 78 -1.82 3.48 17.78
C ALA A 78 -3.18 3.73 18.45
N GLY A 79 -3.46 3.19 19.65
CA GLY A 79 -4.73 3.41 20.34
C GLY A 79 -4.85 2.71 21.70
N THR A 80 -5.90 3.02 22.46
CA THR A 80 -6.14 2.53 23.84
C THR A 80 -6.64 1.08 23.91
N ARG A 81 -7.35 0.58 22.89
CA ARG A 81 -7.57 -0.87 22.73
C ARG A 81 -6.25 -1.63 22.57
N VAL A 82 -5.19 -0.92 22.22
CA VAL A 82 -3.82 -1.41 22.13
C VAL A 82 -3.02 -1.14 23.40
N GLY A 83 -3.64 -0.69 24.51
CA GLY A 83 -3.30 -0.72 25.95
C GLY A 83 -1.85 -0.85 26.47
N SER A 84 -0.85 -0.65 25.62
CA SER A 84 0.34 -1.50 25.47
C SER A 84 0.07 -2.90 24.86
N ASP A 85 0.97 -3.24 23.90
CA ASP A 85 1.29 -4.57 23.32
C ASP A 85 0.99 -4.82 21.81
N ARG A 86 1.11 -3.72 21.03
CA ARG A 86 1.60 -3.58 19.61
C ARG A 86 0.50 -3.46 18.50
N ALA A 87 0.60 -2.64 17.43
CA ALA A 87 1.73 -2.38 16.51
C ALA A 87 1.83 -0.97 15.85
N ILE A 88 3.01 -0.34 15.97
CA ILE A 88 3.57 0.39 14.82
C ILE A 88 4.33 -0.62 13.96
N LEU A 89 4.09 -0.65 12.65
CA LEU A 89 4.99 -1.25 11.68
C LEU A 89 6.02 -0.18 11.29
N ASP A 90 7.18 -0.16 11.97
CA ASP A 90 8.25 0.72 11.52
C ASP A 90 8.88 0.14 10.26
N MET A 91 8.30 0.54 9.14
CA MET A 91 8.80 0.22 7.83
C MET A 91 10.09 0.99 7.49
N SER A 92 10.56 1.92 8.32
CA SER A 92 11.76 2.71 8.00
C SER A 92 13.04 1.88 8.06
N THR A 93 13.16 0.93 8.98
CA THR A 93 14.31 0.00 9.02
C THR A 93 14.20 -1.08 7.96
N TYR A 94 12.96 -1.48 7.63
CA TYR A 94 12.65 -2.47 6.62
C TYR A 94 12.88 -1.97 5.19
N ALA A 95 12.27 -0.83 4.82
CA ALA A 95 12.41 -0.16 3.53
C ALA A 95 13.87 0.21 3.19
N ARG A 96 14.77 0.19 4.20
CA ARG A 96 16.21 0.38 4.01
C ARG A 96 16.96 -0.89 3.60
N THR A 97 16.50 -2.08 3.98
CA THR A 97 17.35 -3.29 3.93
C THR A 97 16.72 -4.57 3.38
N ASP A 98 15.41 -4.64 3.18
CA ASP A 98 14.67 -5.76 2.54
C ASP A 98 14.86 -7.17 3.17
N ASN A 99 15.69 -7.29 4.21
CA ASN A 99 16.21 -8.56 4.74
C ASN A 99 15.80 -8.86 6.19
N LEU A 100 14.98 -8.00 6.82
CA LEU A 100 14.47 -8.22 8.18
C LEU A 100 12.95 -8.28 8.13
N PRO A 101 12.26 -9.13 8.89
CA PRO A 101 10.80 -9.10 8.90
C PRO A 101 10.30 -7.76 9.42
N ALA A 102 9.19 -7.28 8.88
CA ALA A 102 8.55 -6.09 9.41
C ALA A 102 8.20 -6.31 10.89
N THR A 103 8.72 -5.45 11.78
CA THR A 103 8.52 -5.63 13.22
C THR A 103 7.41 -4.73 13.71
N ILE A 104 6.45 -5.38 14.34
CA ILE A 104 5.43 -4.76 15.15
C ILE A 104 6.13 -4.27 16.43
N TYR A 105 5.95 -3.03 16.93
CA TYR A 105 6.41 -2.60 18.28
C TYR A 105 5.40 -1.67 18.96
N ALA A 106 5.50 -1.53 20.28
CA ALA A 106 4.66 -0.63 21.06
C ALA A 106 5.19 0.81 20.95
N SER A 107 4.34 1.72 20.49
CA SER A 107 4.65 3.16 20.54
C SER A 107 4.55 3.64 21.99
N PRO A 108 5.57 4.32 22.55
CA PRO A 108 5.38 5.08 23.78
C PRO A 108 4.61 6.38 23.55
N VAL A 109 4.37 6.77 22.29
CA VAL A 109 3.70 8.01 21.91
C VAL A 109 2.23 7.73 21.63
N ALA A 110 1.36 8.37 22.42
CA ALA A 110 -0.07 8.39 22.15
C ALA A 110 -0.36 9.29 20.94
N GLU A 111 -1.09 8.76 19.98
CA GLU A 111 -1.60 9.54 18.84
C GLU A 111 -2.95 10.16 19.21
N SER A 112 -3.17 11.41 18.81
CA SER A 112 -4.44 12.08 19.00
C SER A 112 -5.38 11.79 17.85
N ALA A 113 -6.60 11.33 18.15
CA ALA A 113 -7.66 11.18 17.17
C ALA A 113 -8.30 12.54 16.77
N THR A 114 -7.92 13.63 17.43
CA THR A 114 -8.56 14.94 17.22
C THR A 114 -8.35 15.44 15.81
N GLY A 115 -9.45 15.67 15.07
CA GLY A 115 -9.41 16.14 13.69
C GLY A 115 -9.01 15.07 12.67
N VAL A 116 -8.77 13.82 13.11
CA VAL A 116 -8.46 12.69 12.22
C VAL A 116 -9.76 12.05 11.75
N ARG A 117 -9.91 11.93 10.42
CA ARG A 117 -11.11 11.38 9.79
C ARG A 117 -11.19 9.86 9.97
N PRO A 118 -12.36 9.29 10.29
CA PRO A 118 -12.53 7.84 10.33
C PRO A 118 -12.51 7.24 8.92
N LEU A 119 -11.80 6.13 8.75
CA LEU A 119 -11.92 5.29 7.56
C LEU A 119 -13.17 4.41 7.70
N PRO A 120 -14.10 4.41 6.71
CA PRO A 120 -15.26 3.53 6.78
C PRO A 120 -14.86 2.06 6.77
N ILE A 121 -15.67 1.22 7.42
CA ILE A 121 -15.50 -0.24 7.37
C ILE A 121 -15.64 -0.74 5.92
N ASN A 122 -14.89 -1.78 5.58
CA ASN A 122 -14.79 -2.39 4.25
C ASN A 122 -14.37 -1.38 3.16
N HIS A 123 -13.50 -0.44 3.51
CA HIS A 123 -12.89 0.49 2.56
C HIS A 123 -11.37 0.45 2.67
N THR A 124 -10.71 0.78 1.57
CA THR A 124 -9.27 0.95 1.49
C THR A 124 -8.87 2.42 1.44
N ILE A 125 -7.65 2.71 1.87
CA ILE A 125 -6.99 4.01 1.71
C ILE A 125 -5.56 3.81 1.22
N GLN A 126 -5.18 4.59 0.20
CA GLN A 126 -3.79 4.69 -0.25
C GLN A 126 -3.03 5.62 0.69
N MET A 127 -2.16 5.06 1.55
CA MET A 127 -1.42 5.82 2.56
C MET A 127 -0.14 6.45 2.02
N THR A 128 0.48 5.81 1.03
CA THR A 128 1.65 6.30 0.27
C THR A 128 1.60 5.70 -1.13
N ALA A 129 2.58 5.93 -2.02
CA ALA A 129 2.58 5.31 -3.35
C ALA A 129 2.49 3.76 -3.32
N ASP A 130 3.07 3.15 -2.29
CA ASP A 130 3.28 1.70 -2.23
C ASP A 130 2.47 1.02 -1.11
N VAL A 131 1.78 1.81 -0.27
CA VAL A 131 1.06 1.30 0.91
C VAL A 131 -0.44 1.52 0.80
N VAL A 132 -1.18 0.41 0.93
CA VAL A 132 -2.63 0.38 1.05
C VAL A 132 -3.02 -0.15 2.41
N CYS A 133 -3.97 0.51 3.08
CA CYS A 133 -4.58 0.00 4.31
C CYS A 133 -6.08 -0.21 4.12
N ALA A 134 -6.64 -1.15 4.89
CA ALA A 134 -8.07 -1.42 4.95
C ALA A 134 -8.53 -1.57 6.40
N VAL A 135 -9.77 -1.18 6.65
CA VAL A 135 -10.52 -1.52 7.87
C VAL A 135 -11.64 -2.46 7.46
N LEU A 136 -11.76 -3.60 8.15
CA LEU A 136 -12.64 -4.71 7.80
C LEU A 136 -13.47 -5.13 9.00
N GLU A 137 -14.63 -5.72 8.73
CA GLU A 137 -15.43 -6.35 9.79
C GLU A 137 -14.75 -7.57 10.40
N PRO A 138 -14.97 -7.86 11.70
CA PRO A 138 -15.68 -7.00 12.65
C PRO A 138 -14.81 -5.84 13.17
N GLU A 139 -13.50 -6.06 13.38
CA GLU A 139 -12.58 -5.09 13.97
C GLU A 139 -11.13 -5.33 13.46
N THR A 140 -10.96 -5.58 12.16
CA THR A 140 -9.63 -5.87 11.57
C THR A 140 -9.08 -4.66 10.83
N THR A 141 -7.87 -4.24 11.17
CA THR A 141 -7.10 -3.27 10.38
C THR A 141 -5.90 -3.96 9.77
N ALA A 142 -5.72 -3.85 8.46
CA ALA A 142 -4.58 -4.45 7.76
C ALA A 142 -3.95 -3.44 6.81
N CYS A 143 -2.63 -3.49 6.67
CA CYS A 143 -1.91 -2.70 5.68
C CYS A 143 -0.94 -3.58 4.92
N ALA A 144 -0.87 -3.37 3.60
CA ALA A 144 0.11 -3.99 2.71
C ALA A 144 1.02 -2.91 2.12
N LEU A 145 2.32 -3.18 2.12
CA LEU A 145 3.33 -2.48 1.33
C LEU A 145 3.72 -3.39 0.17
N ASP A 146 3.44 -2.97 -1.06
CA ASP A 146 3.98 -3.64 -2.24
C ASP A 146 5.35 -3.04 -2.57
N SER A 147 6.42 -3.80 -2.28
CA SER A 147 7.78 -3.46 -2.71
C SER A 147 8.10 -4.11 -4.06
N SER A 148 9.18 -3.67 -4.71
CA SER A 148 9.65 -4.28 -5.98
C SER A 148 10.14 -5.72 -5.84
N SER A 149 10.41 -6.18 -4.62
CA SER A 149 11.01 -7.50 -4.33
C SER A 149 10.06 -8.42 -3.55
N GLN A 150 9.20 -7.89 -2.68
CA GLN A 150 8.29 -8.67 -1.83
C GLN A 150 7.14 -7.79 -1.30
N THR A 151 5.97 -8.39 -1.02
CA THR A 151 4.90 -7.71 -0.29
C THR A 151 5.05 -7.91 1.22
N HIS A 152 4.91 -6.82 1.95
CA HIS A 152 4.96 -6.76 3.41
C HIS A 152 3.66 -6.26 3.96
N GLY A 153 3.47 -6.43 5.26
CA GLY A 153 2.29 -5.88 5.88
C GLY A 153 2.10 -6.26 7.31
N PHE A 154 0.96 -5.85 7.82
CA PHE A 154 0.51 -6.23 9.15
C PHE A 154 -1.01 -6.41 9.17
N VAL A 155 -1.46 -7.18 10.15
CA VAL A 155 -2.86 -7.33 10.52
C VAL A 155 -3.00 -7.08 12.01
N LEU A 156 -3.96 -6.25 12.37
CA LEU A 156 -4.43 -5.99 13.73
C LEU A 156 -5.89 -6.44 13.79
N SER A 157 -6.16 -7.55 14.48
CA SER A 157 -7.50 -8.02 14.78
C SER A 157 -7.59 -8.49 16.23
N PRO A 158 -8.79 -8.56 16.83
CA PRO A 158 -8.97 -9.03 18.20
C PRO A 158 -8.38 -10.42 18.47
N GLU A 159 -8.34 -11.28 17.45
CA GLU A 159 -7.88 -12.66 17.56
C GLU A 159 -6.36 -12.79 17.44
N ARG A 160 -5.73 -11.99 16.57
CA ARG A 160 -4.29 -12.11 16.31
C ARG A 160 -3.70 -10.86 15.66
N HIS A 161 -2.60 -10.38 16.23
CA HIS A 161 -1.74 -9.37 15.59
C HIS A 161 -0.51 -10.03 14.99
N TRP A 162 -0.16 -9.70 13.75
CA TRP A 162 1.03 -10.26 13.08
C TRP A 162 1.49 -9.39 11.90
N ALA A 163 2.76 -9.55 11.52
CA ALA A 163 3.38 -8.88 10.37
C ALA A 163 4.23 -9.85 9.56
N PHE A 164 4.56 -9.46 8.34
CA PHE A 164 5.36 -10.21 7.37
C PHE A 164 6.21 -9.27 6.52
#